data_AF-A0A931P5T9-F1
#
_entry.id   AF-A0A931P5T9-F1
#
_cell.length_a   1.000
_cell.length_b   1.000
_cell.length_c   1.000
_cell.angle_alpha   90.00
_cell.angle_beta   90.00
_cell.angle_gamma   90.00
#
_symmetry.space_group_name_H-M   'P 1'
#
loop_
_entity.id
_entity.type
_entity.pdbx_description
1 polymer ?
#
loop_
_entity_poly.entity_id
_entity_poly.type
_entity_poly.pdbx_seq_one_letter_code
_entity_poly.pdbx_strand_id
1 'polypeptide(L)'
;MLLFKGDSPTNLLSEEQSRYFAGRAQDITADGKILMLNVPTLTDHSIYDVNTGQMTLIKSSSEIGDPGSKAQVFGINSLGQMVGQQDSYEIFYEGFDATPLLLKDLVENLGDWKIYEVSDLSETGEIIVSAYGGISIGEHALKLVPITPVPEPGTFLILASASAIYGYRRWRTRQG
;
A
#
# COMPACT_ATOMS: atom_id res chain seq x y z
N MET A 1 -20.34 15.02 16.06
CA MET A 1 -19.48 14.93 14.87
C MET A 1 -19.77 13.60 14.21
N LEU A 2 -20.63 13.61 13.20
CA LEU A 2 -21.02 12.42 12.44
C LEU A 2 -20.01 12.30 11.29
N LEU A 3 -19.17 11.27 11.31
CA LEU A 3 -18.53 10.78 10.10
C LEU A 3 -19.64 10.20 9.21
N PHE A 4 -19.42 10.19 7.90
CA PHE A 4 -20.32 9.80 6.79
C PHE A 4 -21.13 10.92 6.14
N LYS A 5 -20.65 11.35 4.97
CA LYS A 5 -21.52 11.68 3.84
C LYS A 5 -20.85 11.31 2.51
N GLY A 6 -21.03 10.05 2.12
CA GLY A 6 -20.82 9.51 0.78
C GLY A 6 -21.90 8.45 0.56
N ASP A 7 -22.62 8.52 -0.57
CA ASP A 7 -23.98 8.01 -0.79
C ASP A 7 -24.17 6.46 -0.83
N SER A 8 -23.72 5.72 0.19
CA SER A 8 -24.05 4.28 0.32
C SER A 8 -24.53 3.91 1.74
N PRO A 9 -25.78 3.47 1.93
CA PRO A 9 -26.45 3.47 3.25
C PRO A 9 -26.27 2.21 4.10
N THR A 10 -25.30 1.32 3.85
CA THR A 10 -25.34 -0.03 4.47
C THR A 10 -24.33 -0.34 5.57
N ASN A 11 -23.33 0.50 5.87
CA ASN A 11 -22.38 0.23 6.97
C ASN A 11 -22.09 1.48 7.80
N LEU A 12 -23.06 1.87 8.64
CA LEU A 12 -22.81 2.86 9.67
C LEU A 12 -22.02 2.23 10.82
N LEU A 13 -20.90 2.85 11.18
CA LEU A 13 -20.17 2.49 12.40
C LEU A 13 -21.08 2.61 13.62
N SER A 14 -20.93 1.72 14.59
CA SER A 14 -21.58 1.86 15.89
C SER A 14 -21.14 3.16 16.57
N GLU A 15 -21.90 3.62 17.57
CA GLU A 15 -21.52 4.82 18.31
C GLU A 15 -20.16 4.65 19.02
N GLU A 16 -19.89 3.47 19.55
CA GLU A 16 -18.60 3.13 20.18
C GLU A 16 -17.46 3.13 19.17
N GLN A 17 -17.67 2.53 17.99
CA GLN A 17 -16.73 2.56 16.88
C GLN A 17 -16.46 4.00 16.47
N SER A 18 -17.50 4.81 16.24
CA SER A 18 -17.37 6.20 15.84
C SER A 18 -16.53 7.02 16.84
N ARG A 19 -16.70 6.79 18.15
CA ARG A 19 -15.86 7.42 19.19
C ARG A 19 -14.42 6.90 19.19
N TYR A 20 -14.21 5.62 18.91
CA TYR A 20 -12.88 5.03 18.80
C TYR A 20 -12.09 5.58 17.60
N PHE A 21 -12.74 5.76 16.45
CA PHE A 21 -12.12 6.29 15.23
C PHE A 21 -11.97 7.82 15.23
N ALA A 22 -12.76 8.53 16.04
CA ALA A 22 -12.70 9.99 16.13
C ALA A 22 -11.29 10.46 16.51
N GLY A 23 -10.60 11.12 15.57
CA GLY A 23 -9.24 11.62 15.74
C GLY A 23 -8.13 10.60 15.45
N ARG A 24 -8.46 9.40 14.95
CA ARG A 24 -7.48 8.36 14.54
C ARG A 24 -7.58 7.98 13.07
N ALA A 25 -8.76 8.11 12.47
CA ALA A 25 -8.95 7.88 11.04
C ALA A 25 -8.24 8.98 10.24
N GLN A 26 -7.32 8.57 9.39
CA GLN A 26 -6.56 9.44 8.50
C GLN A 26 -7.18 9.48 7.10
N ASP A 27 -7.60 8.31 6.61
CA ASP A 27 -8.16 8.15 5.27
C ASP A 27 -9.13 6.95 5.22
N ILE A 28 -9.99 6.91 4.21
CA ILE A 28 -11.01 5.87 4.04
C ILE A 28 -11.23 5.54 2.56
N THR A 29 -11.19 4.25 2.24
CA THR A 29 -11.48 3.73 0.90
C THR A 29 -12.97 3.54 0.68
N ALA A 30 -13.38 3.46 -0.60
CA ALA A 30 -14.78 3.23 -0.96
C ALA A 30 -15.32 1.86 -0.50
N ASP A 31 -14.45 0.85 -0.34
CA ASP A 31 -14.82 -0.48 0.18
C ASP A 31 -14.84 -0.56 1.72
N GLY A 32 -14.60 0.56 2.41
CA GLY A 32 -14.71 0.66 3.86
C GLY A 32 -13.45 0.18 4.61
N LYS A 33 -12.27 0.37 4.03
CA LYS A 33 -11.00 0.25 4.76
C LYS A 33 -10.64 1.62 5.30
N ILE A 34 -10.34 1.69 6.59
CA ILE A 34 -9.98 2.93 7.26
C ILE A 34 -8.51 2.85 7.64
N LEU A 35 -7.72 3.78 7.12
CA LEU A 35 -6.35 3.99 7.57
C LEU A 35 -6.39 4.67 8.95
N MET A 36 -5.73 4.05 9.93
CA MET A 36 -5.72 4.49 11.31
C MET A 36 -4.32 4.78 11.82
N LEU A 37 -4.20 5.92 12.50
CA LEU A 37 -3.08 6.25 13.37
C LEU A 37 -3.27 5.55 14.73
N ASN A 38 -2.35 4.65 15.10
CA ASN A 38 -2.40 4.02 16.42
C ASN A 38 -1.98 4.98 17.53
N VAL A 39 -2.78 4.99 18.59
CA VAL A 39 -2.49 5.68 19.85
C VAL A 39 -2.09 4.60 20.86
N PRO A 40 -0.96 4.73 21.57
CA PRO A 40 -0.27 5.99 21.92
C PRO A 40 0.94 6.35 21.06
N THR A 41 1.40 5.48 20.16
CA THR A 41 2.71 5.63 19.51
C THR A 41 2.72 6.67 18.38
N LEU A 42 1.56 7.03 17.82
CA LEU A 42 1.38 7.96 16.68
C LEU A 42 2.26 7.64 15.46
N THR A 43 2.85 6.45 15.43
CA THR A 43 3.85 6.04 14.45
C THR A 43 3.52 4.68 13.87
N ASP A 44 2.65 3.90 14.51
CA ASP A 44 2.14 2.66 13.92
C ASP A 44 0.86 2.97 13.17
N HIS A 45 0.82 2.65 11.89
CA HIS A 45 -0.41 2.71 11.11
C HIS A 45 -1.05 1.33 11.04
N SER A 46 -2.37 1.30 11.00
CA SER A 46 -3.14 0.07 10.87
C SER A 46 -4.36 0.29 10.00
N ILE A 47 -4.91 -0.78 9.44
CA ILE A 47 -6.04 -0.74 8.53
C ILE A 47 -7.20 -1.44 9.20
N TYR A 48 -8.30 -0.70 9.40
CA TYR A 48 -9.53 -1.25 9.94
C TYR A 48 -10.50 -1.55 8.82
N ASP A 49 -10.94 -2.80 8.74
CA ASP A 49 -11.99 -3.20 7.80
C ASP A 49 -13.35 -3.12 8.48
N VAL A 50 -14.19 -2.17 8.05
CA VAL A 50 -15.52 -1.98 8.63
C VAL A 50 -16.45 -3.18 8.41
N ASN A 51 -16.20 -3.98 7.37
CA ASN A 51 -17.07 -5.10 7.02
C ASN A 51 -16.78 -6.32 7.89
N THR A 52 -15.52 -6.54 8.24
CA THR A 52 -15.08 -7.71 9.02
C THR A 52 -14.81 -7.37 10.49
N GLY A 53 -14.67 -6.10 10.81
CA GLY A 53 -14.23 -5.61 12.11
C GLY A 53 -12.77 -5.94 12.44
N GLN A 54 -11.98 -6.39 11.45
CA GLN A 54 -10.59 -6.77 11.64
C GLN A 54 -9.64 -5.57 11.56
N MET A 55 -8.53 -5.69 12.28
CA MET A 55 -7.45 -4.72 12.32
C MET A 55 -6.18 -5.37 11.78
N THR A 56 -5.61 -4.79 10.72
CA THR A 56 -4.36 -5.25 10.12
C THR A 56 -3.26 -4.23 10.41
N LEU A 57 -2.15 -4.68 10.98
CA LEU A 57 -0.98 -3.83 11.21
C LEU A 57 -0.22 -3.62 9.90
N ILE A 58 0.15 -2.38 9.60
CA ILE A 58 0.97 -2.09 8.43
C ILE A 58 2.40 -2.56 8.68
N LYS A 59 2.92 -3.35 7.75
CA LYS A 59 4.26 -3.93 7.84
C LYS A 59 5.32 -2.88 7.52
N SER A 60 6.40 -2.88 8.29
CA SER A 60 7.64 -2.16 7.96
C SER A 60 8.66 -3.16 7.40
N SER A 61 9.62 -2.71 6.60
CA SER A 61 10.69 -3.57 6.06
C SER A 61 12.01 -3.28 6.75
N SER A 62 12.73 -4.31 7.22
CA SER A 62 14.11 -4.15 7.72
C SER A 62 15.13 -3.85 6.62
N GLU A 63 14.72 -3.95 5.35
CA GLU A 63 15.56 -3.66 4.19
C GLU A 63 15.45 -2.19 3.75
N ILE A 64 14.51 -1.43 4.32
CA ILE A 64 14.27 -0.02 4.02
C ILE A 64 14.49 0.80 5.30
N GLY A 65 15.44 1.74 5.29
CA GLY A 65 15.77 2.55 6.46
C GLY A 65 16.39 1.75 7.62
N ASP A 66 16.36 2.33 8.82
CA ASP A 66 16.97 1.73 10.00
C ASP A 66 16.15 0.55 10.54
N PRO A 67 16.79 -0.53 11.06
CA PRO A 67 16.08 -1.64 11.68
C PRO A 67 15.16 -1.19 12.82
N GLY A 68 13.87 -1.55 12.74
CA GLY A 68 12.87 -1.16 13.73
C GLY A 68 12.19 0.18 13.45
N SER A 69 12.58 0.87 12.36
CA SER A 69 11.82 2.00 11.83
C SER A 69 10.40 1.57 11.46
N LYS A 70 9.45 2.44 11.75
CA LYS A 70 8.04 2.22 11.48
C LYS A 70 7.63 2.92 10.21
N ALA A 71 6.82 2.25 9.42
CA ALA A 71 6.17 2.83 8.27
C ALA A 71 4.98 3.70 8.71
N GLN A 72 4.96 4.92 8.18
CA GLN A 72 3.83 5.82 8.21
C GLN A 72 3.19 5.80 6.82
N VAL A 73 1.86 5.73 6.77
CA VAL A 73 1.10 5.72 5.52
C VAL A 73 0.29 7.01 5.44
N PHE A 74 0.33 7.68 4.30
CA PHE A 74 -0.32 8.97 4.09
C PHE A 74 -1.54 8.89 3.19
N GLY A 75 -1.57 7.91 2.28
CA GLY A 75 -2.69 7.68 1.37
C GLY A 75 -2.94 6.20 1.14
N ILE A 76 -4.19 5.85 0.91
CA ILE A 76 -4.70 4.51 0.66
C ILE A 76 -5.78 4.57 -0.43
N ASN A 77 -5.91 3.54 -1.25
CA ASN A 77 -7.01 3.46 -2.21
C ASN A 77 -7.78 2.14 -2.14
N SER A 78 -8.90 2.05 -2.87
CA SER A 78 -9.79 0.89 -2.87
C SER A 78 -9.18 -0.35 -3.56
N LEU A 79 -8.05 -0.20 -4.26
CA LEU A 79 -7.25 -1.33 -4.76
C LEU A 79 -6.37 -1.94 -3.66
N GLY A 80 -6.31 -1.29 -2.50
CA GLY A 80 -5.47 -1.65 -1.37
C GLY A 80 -4.03 -1.19 -1.48
N GLN A 81 -3.72 -0.37 -2.49
CA GLN A 81 -2.43 0.28 -2.59
C GLN A 81 -2.31 1.34 -1.51
N MET A 82 -1.09 1.56 -1.06
CA MET A 82 -0.79 2.56 -0.04
C MET A 82 0.51 3.26 -0.35
N VAL A 83 0.62 4.52 0.07
CA VAL A 83 1.84 5.32 -0.02
C VAL A 83 2.19 5.91 1.32
N GLY A 84 3.48 6.10 1.56
CA GLY A 84 3.94 6.52 2.86
C GLY A 84 5.42 6.82 2.92
N GLN A 85 5.92 6.84 4.15
CA GLN A 85 7.33 7.00 4.45
C GLN A 85 7.75 6.03 5.55
N GLN A 86 8.94 5.46 5.42
CA GLN A 86 9.62 4.77 6.50
C GLN A 86 11.00 5.39 6.68
N ASP A 87 11.25 5.92 7.87
CA ASP A 87 12.44 6.73 8.15
C ASP A 87 12.57 7.90 7.15
N SER A 88 13.61 7.95 6.32
CA SER A 88 13.80 8.99 5.30
C SER A 88 13.48 8.51 3.88
N TYR A 89 12.74 7.40 3.73
CA TYR A 89 12.45 6.78 2.44
C TYR A 89 10.95 6.78 2.14
N GLU A 90 10.59 7.23 0.94
CA GLU A 90 9.24 7.11 0.41
C GLU A 90 8.97 5.67 -0.02
N ILE A 91 7.83 5.16 0.45
CA ILE A 91 7.44 3.77 0.26
C ILE A 91 6.08 3.64 -0.40
N PHE A 92 5.91 2.52 -1.09
CA PHE A 92 4.69 2.10 -1.75
C PHE A 92 4.35 0.67 -1.34
N TYR A 93 3.07 0.39 -1.16
CA TYR A 93 2.54 -0.95 -0.96
C TYR A 93 1.60 -1.30 -2.11
N GLU A 94 1.74 -2.49 -2.67
CA GLU A 94 0.81 -3.03 -3.67
C GLU A 94 -0.52 -3.49 -3.07
N GLY A 95 -0.54 -3.73 -1.76
CA GLY A 95 -1.68 -4.30 -1.05
C GLY A 95 -1.52 -4.19 0.47
N PHE A 96 -2.61 -4.41 1.21
CA PHE A 96 -2.65 -4.29 2.67
C PHE A 96 -1.67 -5.19 3.43
N ASP A 97 -1.38 -6.37 2.89
CA ASP A 97 -0.45 -7.34 3.48
C ASP A 97 0.93 -7.34 2.82
N ALA A 98 1.17 -6.45 1.86
CA ALA A 98 2.42 -6.39 1.12
C ALA A 98 3.58 -5.87 1.98
N THR A 99 4.80 -6.24 1.60
CA THR A 99 6.01 -5.59 2.11
C THR A 99 6.17 -4.25 1.39
N PRO A 100 6.61 -3.18 2.07
CA PRO A 100 6.83 -1.91 1.38
C PRO A 100 7.95 -2.03 0.35
N LEU A 101 7.77 -1.32 -0.76
CA LEU A 101 8.74 -1.12 -1.82
C LEU A 101 9.19 0.35 -1.81
N LEU A 102 10.41 0.62 -2.25
CA LEU A 102 10.88 1.99 -2.42
C LEU A 102 10.18 2.65 -3.60
N LEU A 103 9.52 3.79 -3.36
CA LEU A 103 8.72 4.46 -4.39
C LEU A 103 9.56 4.88 -5.60
N LYS A 104 10.80 5.34 -5.37
CA LYS A 104 11.75 5.73 -6.42
C LYS A 104 12.08 4.60 -7.40
N ASP A 105 11.96 3.34 -6.98
CA ASP A 105 12.28 2.17 -7.80
C ASP A 105 11.09 1.76 -8.68
N LEU A 106 9.91 2.35 -8.45
CA LEU A 106 8.66 2.07 -9.16
C LEU A 106 8.30 3.16 -10.16
N VAL A 107 9.17 4.13 -10.41
CA VAL A 107 8.88 5.27 -11.29
C VAL A 107 9.95 5.38 -12.35
N GLU A 108 9.52 5.41 -13.61
CA GLU A 108 10.42 5.62 -14.74
C GLU A 108 10.68 7.11 -14.97
N ASN A 109 11.84 7.43 -15.56
CA ASN A 109 12.17 8.77 -16.03
C ASN A 109 12.18 9.86 -14.95
N LEU A 110 12.46 9.50 -13.69
CA LEU A 110 12.60 10.48 -12.60
C LEU A 110 13.78 11.44 -12.84
N GLY A 111 14.79 11.05 -13.64
CA GLY A 111 15.93 11.90 -13.98
C GLY A 111 16.68 12.37 -12.74
N ASP A 112 16.93 13.68 -12.65
CA ASP A 112 17.59 14.31 -11.49
C ASP A 112 16.60 14.74 -10.40
N TRP A 113 15.33 14.35 -10.49
CA TRP A 113 14.34 14.66 -9.46
C TRP A 113 14.54 13.75 -8.26
N LYS A 114 14.50 14.36 -7.07
CA LYS A 114 14.51 13.66 -5.80
C LYS A 114 13.16 13.86 -5.14
N ILE A 115 12.48 12.76 -4.86
CA ILE A 115 11.26 12.77 -4.07
C ILE A 115 11.65 13.17 -2.65
N TYR A 116 10.85 14.06 -2.06
CA TYR A 116 11.04 14.59 -0.72
C TYR A 116 9.93 14.15 0.23
N GLU A 117 8.71 14.11 -0.27
CA GLU A 117 7.53 13.74 0.51
C GLU A 117 6.46 13.17 -0.42
N VAL A 118 5.75 12.14 0.05
CA VAL A 118 4.54 11.65 -0.62
C VAL A 118 3.34 12.24 0.07
N SER A 119 2.47 12.88 -0.71
CA SER A 119 1.32 13.60 -0.17
C SER A 119 0.03 12.80 -0.27
N ASP A 120 -0.21 12.13 -1.40
CA ASP A 120 -1.51 11.52 -1.67
C ASP A 120 -1.45 10.38 -2.70
N LEU A 121 -2.48 9.54 -2.69
CA LEU A 121 -2.70 8.43 -3.61
C LEU A 121 -4.14 8.45 -4.12
N SER A 122 -4.29 8.53 -5.44
CA SER A 122 -5.61 8.46 -6.08
C SER A 122 -6.16 7.03 -6.18
N GLU A 123 -7.47 6.93 -6.38
CA GLU A 123 -8.18 5.66 -6.66
C GLU A 123 -7.69 4.94 -7.92
N THR A 124 -7.09 5.66 -8.86
CA THR A 124 -6.49 5.10 -10.08
C THR A 124 -5.03 4.68 -9.92
N GLY A 125 -4.44 4.85 -8.73
CA GLY A 125 -3.05 4.49 -8.44
C GLY A 125 -2.02 5.57 -8.82
N GLU A 126 -2.46 6.76 -9.23
CA GLU A 126 -1.56 7.90 -9.42
C GLU A 126 -1.17 8.49 -8.05
N ILE A 127 0.10 8.84 -7.88
CA ILE A 127 0.67 9.33 -6.62
C ILE A 127 1.06 10.79 -6.78
N ILE A 128 0.70 11.61 -5.79
CA ILE A 128 1.15 13.00 -5.70
C ILE A 128 2.32 13.07 -4.73
N VAL A 129 3.42 13.65 -5.19
CA VAL A 129 4.62 13.85 -4.38
C VAL A 129 5.11 15.28 -4.46
N SER A 130 5.84 15.69 -3.44
CA SER A 130 6.72 16.85 -3.47
C SER A 130 8.14 16.42 -3.80
N ALA A 131 8.80 17.12 -4.73
CA ALA A 131 10.12 16.77 -5.21
C ALA A 131 10.98 18.00 -5.56
N TYR A 132 12.29 17.81 -5.48
CA TYR A 132 13.30 18.80 -5.89
C TYR A 132 13.98 18.35 -7.18
N GLY A 133 14.01 19.21 -8.18
CA GLY A 133 14.78 18.98 -9.40
C GLY A 133 16.25 19.36 -9.18
N GLY A 134 17.20 18.63 -9.77
CA GLY A 134 18.64 18.81 -9.54
C GLY A 134 19.20 20.24 -9.74
N ILE A 135 18.54 21.07 -10.54
CA ILE A 135 18.88 22.49 -10.78
C ILE A 135 17.80 23.47 -10.30
N SER A 136 16.69 22.98 -9.76
CA SER A 136 15.61 23.80 -9.22
C SER A 136 15.89 24.18 -7.77
N ILE A 137 15.76 25.46 -7.45
CA ILE A 137 15.88 25.99 -6.09
C ILE A 137 14.57 25.86 -5.26
N GLY A 138 13.57 25.17 -5.79
CA GLY A 138 12.25 25.03 -5.17
C GLY A 138 11.67 23.62 -5.27
N GLU A 139 10.74 23.35 -4.36
CA GLU A 139 9.90 22.16 -4.30
C GLU A 139 8.80 22.24 -5.36
N HIS A 140 8.55 21.13 -6.04
CA HIS A 140 7.49 21.00 -7.04
C HIS A 140 6.62 19.79 -6.73
N ALA A 141 5.31 19.96 -6.90
CA ALA A 141 4.39 18.84 -6.90
C ALA A 141 4.52 18.07 -8.23
N LEU A 142 4.80 16.77 -8.14
CA LEU A 142 4.83 15.86 -9.28
C LEU A 142 3.73 14.82 -9.14
N LYS A 143 3.18 14.42 -10.29
CA LYS A 143 2.30 13.26 -10.39
C LYS A 143 3.09 12.08 -10.91
N LEU A 144 3.16 11.00 -10.13
CA LEU A 144 3.84 9.76 -10.49
C LEU A 144 2.80 8.70 -10.84
N VAL A 145 3.14 7.86 -11.81
CA VAL A 145 2.36 6.66 -12.14
C VAL A 145 3.29 5.48 -11.92
N PRO A 146 3.11 4.70 -10.84
CA PRO A 146 3.94 3.54 -10.57
C PRO A 146 3.85 2.54 -11.72
N ILE A 147 4.99 1.98 -12.10
CA ILE A 147 4.97 0.78 -12.93
C ILE A 147 4.48 -0.37 -12.05
N THR A 148 3.45 -1.09 -12.49
CA THR A 148 3.07 -2.35 -11.84
C THR A 148 4.24 -3.31 -12.03
N PRO A 149 4.84 -3.89 -10.97
CA PRO A 149 5.87 -4.89 -11.17
C PRO A 149 5.26 -6.04 -11.96
N VAL A 150 5.80 -6.24 -13.16
CA VAL A 150 5.35 -7.28 -14.07
C VAL A 150 5.73 -8.62 -13.43
N PRO A 151 4.79 -9.54 -13.18
CA PRO A 151 5.14 -10.88 -12.73
C PRO A 151 6.15 -11.48 -13.71
N GLU A 152 7.33 -11.85 -13.22
CA GLU A 152 8.37 -12.38 -14.09
C GLU A 152 7.80 -13.56 -14.88
N PRO A 153 7.84 -13.56 -16.22
CA PRO A 153 7.29 -14.62 -17.06
C PRO A 153 7.80 -16.02 -16.69
N GLY A 154 8.96 -16.10 -16.03
CA GLY A 154 9.56 -17.34 -15.55
C GLY A 154 8.70 -18.12 -14.53
N THR A 155 7.96 -17.44 -13.66
CA THR A 155 7.20 -18.12 -12.59
C THR A 155 6.12 -19.03 -13.16
N PHE A 156 5.42 -18.59 -14.21
CA PHE A 156 4.40 -19.39 -14.89
C PHE A 156 5.01 -20.55 -15.69
N LEU A 157 6.19 -20.35 -16.30
CA LEU A 157 6.91 -21.42 -17.00
C LEU A 157 7.40 -22.51 -16.03
N ILE A 158 7.87 -22.12 -14.85
CA ILE A 158 8.26 -23.07 -13.78
C ILE A 158 7.03 -23.84 -13.28
N LEU A 159 5.90 -23.17 -13.06
CA LEU A 159 4.67 -23.84 -12.63
C LEU A 159 4.12 -24.80 -13.69
N ALA A 160 4.13 -24.38 -14.96
CA ALA A 160 3.68 -25.21 -16.07
C ALA A 160 4.57 -26.45 -16.26
N SER A 161 5.89 -26.27 -16.17
CA SER A 161 6.84 -27.38 -16.29
C SER A 161 6.73 -28.37 -15.12
N ALA A 162 6.60 -27.89 -13.87
CA ALA A 162 6.36 -28.75 -12.72
C ALA A 162 5.05 -29.55 -12.83
N SER A 163 3.99 -28.91 -13.31
CA SER A 163 2.67 -29.55 -13.51
C SER A 163 2.71 -30.63 -14.60
N ALA A 164 3.41 -30.37 -15.71
CA ALA A 164 3.60 -31.33 -16.78
C ALA A 164 4.38 -32.58 -16.31
N ILE A 165 5.46 -32.39 -15.53
CA ILE A 165 6.25 -33.49 -14.96
C ILE A 165 5.40 -34.33 -14.01
N TYR A 166 4.61 -33.69 -13.14
CA TYR A 166 3.73 -34.40 -12.20
C TYR A 166 2.64 -35.20 -12.92
N GLY A 167 1.99 -34.59 -13.92
CA GLY A 167 0.99 -35.25 -14.75
C GLY A 167 1.54 -36.48 -15.48
N TYR A 168 2.73 -36.35 -16.07
CA TYR A 168 3.41 -37.45 -16.76
C TYR A 168 3.76 -38.62 -15.81
N ARG A 169 4.27 -38.32 -14.63
CA ARG A 169 4.58 -39.32 -13.60
C ARG A 169 3.33 -40.11 -13.18
N ARG A 170 2.22 -39.43 -12.95
CA ARG A 170 0.95 -40.05 -12.53
C ARG A 170 0.30 -40.90 -13.62
N TRP A 171 0.47 -40.53 -14.89
CA TRP A 171 -0.01 -41.33 -16.00
C TRP A 171 0.77 -42.66 -16.11
N ARG A 172 2.10 -42.63 -15.99
CA ARG A 172 2.93 -43.85 -16.02
C ARG A 172 2.59 -44.84 -14.90
N THR A 173 2.35 -44.38 -13.67
CA THR A 173 2.05 -45.28 -12.54
C THR A 173 0.68 -45.94 -12.61
N ARG A 174 -0.21 -45.49 -13.52
CA ARG A 174 -1.52 -46.12 -13.74
C ARG A 174 -1.53 -47.16 -14.87
N GLN A 175 -0.45 -47.26 -15.65
CA GLN A 175 -0.34 -48.19 -16.78
C GLN A 175 0.56 -49.40 -16.51
N GLY A 176 1.07 -49.55 -15.28
CA GLY A 176 1.77 -50.76 -14.80
C GLY A 176 1.01 -51.39 -13.66
#